data_AF-A0AAV4XFX5-F1
#
_entry.id   AF-A0AAV4XFX5-F1
#
_cell.length_a   1.000
_cell.length_b   1.000
_cell.length_c   1.000
_cell.angle_alpha   90.00
_cell.angle_beta   90.00
_cell.angle_gamma   90.00
#
_symmetry.space_group_name_H-M   'P 1'
#
loop_
_entity.id
_entity.type
_entity.pdbx_description
1 polymer ?
#
loop_
_entity_poly.entity_id
_entity_poly.type
_entity_poly.pdbx_seq_one_letter_code
_entity_poly.pdbx_strand_id
1 'polypeptide(L)'
;MLVTCYLEPPDPWSKVYGNTLNTLISSYVAACDKQGIKPLTCVLEQLQEFQSSSRKLEANPRVFDLSIFLEKLSMKQCEALEEVLRRLQFQLIDLEGCYLEDEDDGKACSRMLKKTTSLVHLNARSTGLNEQVLLIIGRALRLGSNLVTLHLENCGIYGRCLVILVAALKLNTTLRNCSWQKTRYLLQMASNWEICCGQILT
;
A
#
# COMPACT_ATOMS: atom_id res chain seq x y z
N MET A 1 -14.33 19.49 -41.86
CA MET A 1 -14.55 18.92 -40.52
C MET A 1 -13.31 18.11 -40.17
N LEU A 2 -12.53 18.57 -39.18
CA LEU A 2 -11.37 17.84 -38.67
C LEU A 2 -11.88 16.67 -37.82
N VAL A 3 -11.72 15.45 -38.34
CA VAL A 3 -11.98 14.22 -37.61
C VAL A 3 -10.81 14.00 -36.64
N THR A 4 -11.00 14.36 -35.37
CA THR A 4 -10.10 14.00 -34.28
C THR A 4 -10.60 12.69 -33.67
N CYS A 5 -10.47 11.59 -34.41
CA CYS A 5 -10.61 10.27 -33.79
C CYS A 5 -9.39 10.07 -32.88
N TYR A 6 -9.53 10.44 -31.60
CA TYR A 6 -8.64 10.02 -30.54
C TYR A 6 -8.73 8.49 -30.45
N LEU A 7 -7.80 7.79 -31.12
CA LEU A 7 -7.56 6.38 -30.89
C LEU A 7 -6.81 6.28 -29.56
N GLU A 8 -7.53 5.93 -28.50
CA GLU A 8 -6.91 5.54 -27.25
C GLU A 8 -5.92 4.40 -27.52
N PRO A 9 -4.69 4.46 -26.97
CA PRO A 9 -3.71 3.41 -27.17
C PRO A 9 -4.29 2.07 -26.69
N PRO A 10 -4.11 0.98 -27.46
CA PRO A 10 -4.67 -0.31 -27.11
C PRO A 10 -4.17 -0.74 -25.73
N ASP A 11 -5.12 -0.84 -24.80
CA ASP A 11 -4.91 -1.17 -23.39
C ASP A 11 -4.28 -2.58 -23.26
N PRO A 12 -3.02 -2.70 -22.79
CA PRO A 12 -2.33 -3.97 -22.56
C PRO A 12 -3.07 -4.93 -21.62
N TRP A 13 -4.01 -4.40 -20.82
CA TRP A 13 -4.72 -5.14 -19.78
C TRP A 13 -6.17 -5.47 -20.16
N SER A 14 -6.69 -4.97 -21.29
CA SER A 14 -8.11 -5.17 -21.69
C SER A 14 -8.54 -6.63 -21.81
N LYS A 15 -7.64 -7.55 -22.19
CA LYS A 15 -7.92 -8.99 -22.30
C LYS A 15 -7.80 -9.76 -20.98
N VAL A 16 -7.26 -9.12 -19.94
CA VAL A 16 -6.98 -9.77 -18.65
C VAL A 16 -8.27 -9.86 -17.82
N TYR A 17 -9.13 -8.85 -17.79
CA TYR A 17 -10.13 -8.73 -16.72
C TYR A 17 -11.30 -9.74 -16.69
N GLY A 18 -11.77 -10.29 -17.83
CA GLY A 18 -12.97 -11.13 -17.84
C GLY A 18 -12.80 -12.53 -17.20
N ASN A 19 -11.65 -13.18 -17.45
CA ASN A 19 -11.35 -14.53 -16.96
C ASN A 19 -10.28 -14.56 -15.85
N THR A 20 -9.64 -13.43 -15.54
CA THR A 20 -8.45 -13.42 -14.67
C THR A 20 -8.77 -13.27 -13.19
N LEU A 21 -9.89 -12.68 -12.73
CA LEU A 21 -10.15 -12.54 -11.30
C LEU A 21 -10.35 -13.88 -10.57
N ASN A 22 -11.08 -14.83 -11.17
CA ASN A 22 -11.16 -16.19 -10.63
C ASN A 22 -9.78 -16.87 -10.66
N THR A 23 -9.04 -16.69 -11.74
CA THR A 23 -7.67 -17.19 -11.88
C THR A 23 -6.72 -16.54 -10.87
N LEU A 24 -6.97 -15.28 -10.48
CA LEU A 24 -6.23 -14.50 -9.50
C LEU A 24 -6.49 -15.02 -8.10
N ILE A 25 -7.76 -15.22 -7.74
CA ILE A 25 -8.15 -15.83 -6.46
C ILE A 25 -7.52 -17.22 -6.35
N SER A 26 -7.65 -18.05 -7.40
CA SER A 26 -7.01 -19.37 -7.42
C SER A 26 -5.48 -19.29 -7.35
N SER A 27 -4.85 -18.31 -8.00
CA SER A 27 -3.39 -18.09 -7.92
C SER A 27 -2.96 -17.65 -6.52
N TYR A 28 -3.74 -16.78 -5.86
CA TYR A 28 -3.48 -16.32 -4.50
C TYR A 28 -3.63 -17.46 -3.50
N VAL A 29 -4.72 -18.25 -3.61
CA VAL A 29 -4.94 -19.45 -2.78
C VAL A 29 -3.81 -20.46 -3.00
N ALA A 30 -3.44 -20.74 -4.24
CA ALA A 30 -2.32 -21.64 -4.54
C ALA A 30 -0.97 -21.10 -4.02
N ALA A 31 -0.76 -19.78 -4.04
CA ALA A 31 0.43 -19.16 -3.44
C ALA A 31 0.43 -19.31 -1.92
N CYS A 32 -0.73 -19.14 -1.26
CA CYS A 32 -0.89 -19.38 0.16
C CYS A 32 -0.62 -20.84 0.53
N ASP A 33 -1.19 -21.79 -0.23
CA ASP A 33 -1.00 -23.23 -0.05
C ASP A 33 0.47 -23.62 -0.24
N LYS A 34 1.14 -23.08 -1.27
CA LYS A 34 2.57 -23.31 -1.51
C LYS A 34 3.44 -22.84 -0.35
N GLN A 35 3.04 -21.75 0.30
CA GLN A 35 3.73 -21.20 1.45
C GLN A 35 3.30 -21.87 2.78
N GLY A 36 2.28 -22.74 2.74
CA GLY A 36 1.72 -23.42 3.90
C GLY A 36 0.96 -22.50 4.85
N ILE A 37 0.36 -21.43 4.34
CA ILE A 37 -0.43 -20.45 5.11
C ILE A 37 -1.89 -20.46 4.66
N LYS A 38 -2.78 -20.08 5.56
CA LYS A 38 -4.19 -19.86 5.20
C LYS A 38 -4.32 -18.49 4.51
N PRO A 39 -5.04 -18.39 3.38
CA PRO A 39 -5.32 -17.11 2.75
C PRO A 39 -6.16 -16.24 3.70
N LEU A 40 -5.94 -14.93 3.65
CA LEU A 40 -6.69 -13.97 4.45
C LEU A 40 -8.13 -13.90 3.93
N THR A 41 -9.11 -14.19 4.79
CA THR A 41 -10.53 -14.17 4.44
C THR A 41 -10.98 -12.79 4.00
N CYS A 42 -10.52 -11.73 4.67
CA CYS A 42 -10.84 -10.35 4.28
C CYS A 42 -10.42 -10.03 2.85
N VAL A 43 -9.27 -10.54 2.39
CA VAL A 43 -8.76 -10.32 1.02
C VAL A 43 -9.59 -11.10 0.00
N LEU A 44 -9.95 -12.34 0.32
CA LEU A 44 -10.80 -13.17 -0.54
C LEU A 44 -12.20 -12.56 -0.72
N GLU A 45 -12.81 -12.10 0.37
CA GLU A 45 -14.13 -11.45 0.36
C GLU A 45 -14.10 -10.18 -0.49
N GLN A 46 -13.12 -9.29 -0.29
CA GLN A 46 -12.98 -8.07 -1.08
C GLN A 46 -12.76 -8.35 -2.58
N LEU A 47 -11.95 -9.36 -2.93
CA LEU A 47 -11.74 -9.75 -4.33
C LEU A 47 -13.02 -10.31 -4.96
N GLN A 48 -13.84 -11.06 -4.21
CA GLN A 48 -15.13 -11.59 -4.67
C GLN A 48 -16.21 -10.49 -4.80
N GLU A 49 -16.25 -9.54 -3.87
CA GLU A 49 -17.15 -8.39 -3.93
C GLU A 49 -16.81 -7.47 -5.12
N PHE A 50 -15.52 -7.25 -5.37
CA PHE A 50 -15.07 -6.49 -6.53
C PHE A 50 -15.46 -7.17 -7.84
N GLN A 51 -15.41 -8.50 -7.92
CA GLN A 51 -15.91 -9.24 -9.07
C GLN A 51 -17.42 -9.01 -9.29
N SER A 52 -18.20 -9.03 -8.21
CA SER A 52 -19.65 -8.85 -8.26
C SER A 52 -20.04 -7.43 -8.66
N SER A 53 -19.26 -6.44 -8.23
CA SER A 53 -19.44 -5.02 -8.57
C SER A 53 -18.97 -4.68 -9.98
N SER A 54 -17.87 -5.28 -10.44
CA SER A 54 -17.28 -5.05 -11.77
C SER A 54 -18.18 -5.55 -12.91
N ARG A 55 -19.08 -6.52 -12.67
CA ARG A 55 -20.05 -6.95 -13.70
C ARG A 55 -21.09 -5.88 -14.06
N LYS A 56 -21.24 -4.83 -13.24
CA LYS A 56 -22.22 -3.75 -13.45
C LYS A 56 -21.63 -2.47 -14.04
N LEU A 57 -20.31 -2.34 -14.12
CA LEU A 57 -19.68 -1.08 -14.52
C LEU A 57 -18.99 -1.22 -15.88
N GLU A 58 -19.55 -0.55 -16.88
CA GLU A 58 -18.88 -0.27 -18.14
C GLU A 58 -17.58 0.50 -17.84
N ALA A 59 -16.48 0.10 -18.48
CA ALA A 59 -15.11 0.57 -18.28
C ALA A 59 -14.40 0.09 -16.99
N ASN A 60 -13.76 -1.08 -17.10
CA ASN A 60 -12.48 -1.45 -16.49
C ASN A 60 -12.15 -0.70 -15.16
N PRO A 61 -12.57 -1.19 -13.99
CA PRO A 61 -12.17 -0.60 -12.73
C PRO A 61 -10.68 -0.90 -12.53
N ARG A 62 -9.83 0.02 -13.01
CA ARG A 62 -8.37 -0.04 -12.97
C ARG A 62 -7.81 0.20 -11.56
N VAL A 63 -8.65 0.28 -10.54
CA VAL A 63 -8.25 0.63 -9.17
C VAL A 63 -9.01 -0.26 -8.20
N PHE A 64 -8.26 -0.99 -7.39
CA PHE A 64 -8.77 -1.79 -6.29
C PHE A 64 -8.14 -1.30 -4.99
N ASP A 65 -8.97 -1.00 -4.01
CA ASP A 65 -8.49 -0.62 -2.68
C ASP A 65 -8.50 -1.85 -1.78
N LEU A 66 -7.34 -2.18 -1.20
CA LEU A 66 -7.17 -3.38 -0.37
C LEU A 66 -7.13 -2.98 1.09
N SER A 67 -8.05 -3.51 1.89
CA SER A 67 -8.10 -3.26 3.32
C SER A 67 -7.84 -4.52 4.14
N ILE A 68 -6.71 -4.58 4.83
CA ILE A 68 -6.33 -5.68 5.72
C ILE A 68 -6.30 -5.12 7.14
N PHE A 69 -7.28 -5.50 7.94
CA PHE A 69 -7.49 -4.96 9.27
C PHE A 69 -7.16 -6.00 10.34
N LEU A 70 -6.32 -5.64 11.32
CA LEU A 70 -5.99 -6.44 12.52
C LEU A 70 -5.46 -7.87 12.24
N GLU A 71 -4.93 -8.12 11.05
CA GLU A 71 -4.39 -9.42 10.67
C GLU A 71 -2.86 -9.44 10.81
N LYS A 72 -2.30 -10.55 11.29
CA LYS A 72 -0.84 -10.71 11.32
C LYS A 72 -0.33 -11.02 9.91
N LEU A 73 0.37 -10.05 9.32
CA LEU A 73 1.06 -10.21 8.04
C LEU A 73 2.47 -10.77 8.25
N SER A 74 2.62 -12.09 8.16
CA SER A 74 3.97 -12.68 8.07
C SER A 74 4.55 -12.49 6.66
N MET A 75 5.86 -12.68 6.54
CA MET A 75 6.61 -12.67 5.29
C MET A 75 5.92 -13.47 4.19
N LYS A 76 5.36 -14.63 4.56
CA LYS A 76 4.63 -15.52 3.64
C LYS A 76 3.33 -14.90 3.14
N GLN A 77 2.56 -14.22 3.99
CA GLN A 77 1.35 -13.50 3.55
C GLN A 77 1.72 -12.38 2.59
N CYS A 78 2.76 -11.59 2.90
CA CYS A 78 3.21 -10.52 2.01
C CYS A 78 3.69 -11.04 0.65
N GLU A 79 4.39 -12.18 0.62
CA GLU A 79 4.79 -12.84 -0.64
C GLU A 79 3.58 -13.32 -1.45
N ALA A 80 2.58 -13.92 -0.80
CA ALA A 80 1.36 -14.35 -1.48
C ALA A 80 0.55 -13.15 -2.00
N LEU A 81 0.46 -12.07 -1.22
CA LEU A 81 -0.20 -10.82 -1.63
C LEU A 81 0.51 -10.15 -2.81
N GLU A 82 1.82 -10.32 -2.94
CA GLU A 82 2.57 -9.79 -4.08
C GLU A 82 2.06 -10.33 -5.43
N GLU A 83 1.60 -11.58 -5.48
CA GLU A 83 0.99 -12.15 -6.69
C GLU A 83 -0.28 -11.40 -7.10
N VAL A 84 -1.03 -10.91 -6.11
CA VAL A 84 -2.25 -10.12 -6.32
C VAL A 84 -1.88 -8.72 -6.80
N LEU A 85 -0.92 -8.10 -6.10
CA LEU A 85 -0.44 -6.74 -6.36
C LEU A 85 0.25 -6.56 -7.72
N ARG A 86 0.77 -7.63 -8.32
CA ARG A 86 1.35 -7.59 -9.67
C ARG A 86 0.31 -7.61 -10.79
N ARG A 87 -0.91 -8.08 -10.49
CA ARG A 87 -1.96 -8.33 -11.49
C ARG A 87 -3.09 -7.31 -11.43
N LEU A 88 -3.22 -6.60 -10.30
CA LEU A 88 -4.16 -5.51 -10.11
C LEU A 88 -3.42 -4.22 -9.75
N GLN A 89 -4.05 -3.09 -10.01
CA GLN A 89 -3.55 -1.78 -9.61
C GLN A 89 -4.26 -1.33 -8.33
N PHE A 90 -3.50 -0.84 -7.35
CA PHE A 90 -4.02 -0.45 -6.05
C PHE A 90 -3.72 1.02 -5.83
N GLN A 91 -4.75 1.84 -5.61
CA GLN A 91 -4.54 3.22 -5.18
C GLN A 91 -4.40 3.29 -3.67
N LEU A 92 -5.18 2.51 -2.94
CA LEU A 92 -5.12 2.44 -1.48
C LEU A 92 -4.79 1.02 -0.99
N ILE A 93 -3.82 0.94 -0.09
CA ILE A 93 -3.56 -0.26 0.72
C ILE A 93 -3.69 0.15 2.18
N ASP A 94 -4.67 -0.43 2.86
CA ASP A 94 -4.85 -0.32 4.29
C ASP A 94 -4.31 -1.57 4.98
N LEU A 95 -3.35 -1.37 5.87
CA LEU A 95 -2.71 -2.36 6.72
C LEU A 95 -2.95 -2.03 8.20
N GLU A 96 -4.06 -1.35 8.54
CA GLU A 96 -4.35 -0.96 9.91
C GLU A 96 -4.36 -2.18 10.85
N GLY A 97 -3.59 -2.08 11.95
CA GLY A 97 -3.46 -3.15 12.93
C GLY A 97 -2.64 -4.36 12.45
N CYS A 98 -1.97 -4.27 11.31
CA CYS A 98 -1.04 -5.32 10.88
C CYS A 98 0.24 -5.32 11.72
N TYR A 99 0.48 -6.41 12.45
CA TYR A 99 1.67 -6.57 13.27
C TYR A 99 2.89 -6.94 12.40
N LEU A 100 3.72 -5.94 12.07
CA LEU A 100 4.98 -6.08 11.34
C LEU A 100 6.17 -5.99 12.32
N GLU A 101 6.22 -6.89 13.30
CA GLU A 101 7.23 -6.88 14.36
C GLU A 101 8.58 -7.49 13.91
N ASP A 102 8.57 -8.32 12.88
CA ASP A 102 9.77 -9.00 12.39
C ASP A 102 10.43 -8.25 11.21
N GLU A 103 11.76 -8.27 11.15
CA GLU A 103 12.52 -7.62 10.08
C GLU A 103 12.16 -8.18 8.69
N ASP A 104 11.92 -9.50 8.61
CA ASP A 104 11.59 -10.17 7.36
C ASP A 104 10.19 -9.83 6.86
N ASP A 105 9.24 -9.63 7.77
CA ASP A 105 7.89 -9.12 7.44
C ASP A 105 7.99 -7.70 6.88
N GLY A 106 8.80 -6.84 7.51
CA GLY A 106 9.09 -5.50 7.02
C GLY A 106 9.79 -5.47 5.66
N LYS A 107 10.72 -6.39 5.40
CA LYS A 107 11.36 -6.56 4.07
C LYS A 107 10.35 -6.99 3.02
N ALA A 108 9.49 -7.95 3.34
CA ALA A 108 8.47 -8.41 2.41
C ALA A 108 7.48 -7.29 2.07
N CYS A 109 6.99 -6.56 3.08
CA CYS A 109 6.14 -5.38 2.89
C CYS A 109 6.86 -4.28 2.08
N SER A 110 8.14 -4.01 2.33
CA SER A 110 8.91 -3.02 1.57
C SER A 110 9.08 -3.41 0.08
N ARG A 111 9.33 -4.68 -0.21
CA ARG A 111 9.37 -5.20 -1.59
C ARG A 111 8.02 -5.09 -2.27
N MET A 112 6.96 -5.41 -1.53
CA MET A 112 5.58 -5.32 -1.97
C MET A 112 5.22 -3.87 -2.38
N LEU A 113 5.48 -2.90 -1.50
CA LEU A 113 5.24 -1.48 -1.76
C LEU A 113 6.05 -0.93 -2.95
N LYS A 114 7.30 -1.37 -3.13
CA LYS A 114 8.13 -0.96 -4.27
C LYS A 114 7.61 -1.48 -5.61
N LYS A 115 6.98 -2.65 -5.63
CA LYS A 115 6.41 -3.26 -6.84
C LYS A 115 5.07 -2.63 -7.21
N THR A 116 4.31 -2.18 -6.21
CA THR A 116 3.03 -1.49 -6.41
C THR A 116 3.26 -0.03 -6.81
N THR A 117 3.67 0.21 -8.05
CA THR A 117 3.92 1.56 -8.58
C THR A 117 2.66 2.40 -8.70
N SER A 118 1.47 1.80 -8.66
CA SER A 118 0.18 2.49 -8.68
C SER A 118 -0.30 3.00 -7.31
N LEU A 119 0.43 2.70 -6.24
CA LEU A 119 0.02 3.05 -4.88
C LEU A 119 0.11 4.55 -4.60
N VAL A 120 -1.01 5.13 -4.16
CA VAL A 120 -1.17 6.56 -3.85
C VAL A 120 -1.42 6.78 -2.35
N HIS A 121 -2.12 5.87 -1.70
CA HIS A 121 -2.51 5.92 -0.30
C HIS A 121 -2.06 4.64 0.43
N LEU A 122 -1.30 4.80 1.52
CA LEU A 122 -0.87 3.71 2.37
C LEU A 122 -1.31 4.03 3.79
N ASN A 123 -2.20 3.20 4.33
CA ASN A 123 -2.55 3.23 5.73
C ASN A 123 -1.87 2.06 6.43
N ALA A 124 -1.17 2.37 7.52
CA ALA A 124 -0.56 1.39 8.40
C ALA A 124 -0.72 1.86 9.85
N ARG A 125 -1.91 2.38 10.21
CA ARG A 125 -2.26 2.78 11.58
C ARG A 125 -2.20 1.58 12.54
N SER A 126 -1.87 1.81 13.80
CA SER A 126 -1.81 0.80 14.86
C SER A 126 -0.91 -0.40 14.54
N THR A 127 0.02 -0.24 13.61
CA THR A 127 1.02 -1.26 13.28
C THR A 127 2.22 -1.10 14.21
N GLY A 128 2.63 -2.17 14.88
CA GLY A 128 3.82 -2.17 15.74
C GLY A 128 5.10 -2.07 14.92
N LEU A 129 5.48 -0.86 14.49
CA LEU A 129 6.66 -0.66 13.65
C LEU A 129 7.89 -0.44 14.53
N ASN A 130 8.77 -1.45 14.53
CA ASN A 130 10.08 -1.32 15.18
C ASN A 130 11.04 -0.43 14.35
N GLU A 131 12.17 -0.06 14.95
CA GLU A 131 13.18 0.82 14.31
C GLU A 131 13.72 0.25 12.98
N GLN A 132 13.89 -1.07 12.90
CA GLN A 132 14.46 -1.76 11.73
C GLN A 132 13.48 -1.81 10.55
N VAL A 133 12.23 -2.19 10.82
CA VAL A 133 11.14 -2.22 9.85
C VAL A 133 10.88 -0.82 9.32
N LEU A 134 10.92 0.19 10.17
CA LEU A 134 10.78 1.59 9.75
C LEU A 134 11.96 2.07 8.88
N LEU A 135 13.19 1.62 9.14
CA LEU A 135 14.34 1.86 8.25
C LEU A 135 14.11 1.22 6.87
N ILE A 136 13.59 0.00 6.84
CA ILE A 136 13.36 -0.78 5.62
C ILE A 136 12.21 -0.20 4.78
N ILE A 137 11.08 0.12 5.42
CA ILE A 137 9.93 0.76 4.78
C ILE A 137 10.28 2.19 4.37
N GLY A 138 10.96 2.96 5.22
CA GLY A 138 11.43 4.31 4.89
C GLY A 138 12.33 4.32 3.64
N ARG A 139 13.23 3.35 3.50
CA ARG A 139 14.03 3.19 2.27
C ARG A 139 13.18 2.84 1.04
N ALA A 140 12.08 2.12 1.21
CA ALA A 140 11.12 1.85 0.14
C ALA A 140 10.36 3.10 -0.30
N LEU A 141 9.98 3.94 0.65
CA LEU A 141 9.25 5.18 0.40
C LEU A 141 10.15 6.30 -0.16
N ARG A 142 11.48 6.19 -0.01
CA ARG A 142 12.44 7.24 -0.38
C ARG A 142 12.48 7.58 -1.88
N LEU A 143 12.47 6.57 -2.77
CA LEU A 143 12.71 6.76 -4.21
C LEU A 143 11.74 5.88 -5.02
N GLY A 144 11.03 6.49 -5.96
CA GLY A 144 10.19 5.77 -6.95
C GLY A 144 8.81 5.37 -6.46
N SER A 145 8.38 5.81 -5.27
CA SER A 145 7.01 5.61 -4.80
C SER A 145 6.13 6.77 -5.26
N ASN A 146 4.97 6.47 -5.85
CA ASN A 146 3.94 7.45 -6.20
C ASN A 146 3.01 7.79 -5.03
N LEU A 147 3.44 7.44 -3.81
CA LEU A 147 2.65 7.63 -2.61
C LEU A 147 2.46 9.10 -2.31
N VAL A 148 1.21 9.54 -2.27
CA VAL A 148 0.80 10.91 -1.93
C VAL A 148 0.41 11.01 -0.46
N THR A 149 -0.10 9.92 0.11
CA THR A 149 -0.74 9.91 1.44
C THR A 149 -0.26 8.73 2.27
N LEU A 150 0.30 9.00 3.45
CA LEU A 150 0.82 7.98 4.37
C LEU A 150 0.20 8.14 5.76
N HIS A 151 -0.48 7.12 6.26
CA HIS A 151 -1.04 7.11 7.62
C HIS A 151 -0.29 6.12 8.52
N LEU A 152 0.32 6.63 9.58
CA LEU A 152 1.14 5.94 10.57
C LEU A 152 0.77 6.39 11.99
N GLU A 153 -0.52 6.41 12.27
CA GLU A 153 -1.04 6.75 13.59
C GLU A 153 -0.93 5.54 14.52
N ASN A 154 -0.69 5.76 15.82
CA ASN A 154 -0.67 4.71 16.83
C ASN A 154 0.35 3.57 16.61
N CYS A 155 1.41 3.84 15.84
CA CYS A 155 2.47 2.87 15.55
C CYS A 155 3.63 2.87 16.56
N GLY A 156 3.52 3.61 17.66
CA GLY A 156 4.64 3.77 18.61
C GLY A 156 5.87 4.47 18.00
N ILE A 157 5.68 5.32 16.98
CA ILE A 157 6.77 6.04 16.31
C ILE A 157 7.15 7.27 17.14
N TYR A 158 8.00 7.07 18.14
CA TYR A 158 8.57 8.15 18.96
C TYR A 158 10.12 8.10 18.94
N GLY A 159 10.75 9.22 19.32
CA GLY A 159 12.21 9.31 19.44
C GLY A 159 12.96 9.00 18.13
N ARG A 160 13.81 7.97 18.14
CA ARG A 160 14.68 7.60 17.00
C ARG A 160 13.90 7.14 15.78
N CYS A 161 12.82 6.39 15.96
CA CYS A 161 11.95 5.94 14.87
C CYS A 161 11.40 7.13 14.08
N LEU A 162 10.98 8.19 14.76
CA LEU A 162 10.48 9.40 14.12
C LEU A 162 11.56 10.08 13.26
N VAL A 163 12.78 10.21 13.77
CA VAL A 163 13.91 10.82 13.04
C VAL A 163 14.23 10.04 11.77
N ILE A 164 14.23 8.71 11.86
CA ILE A 164 14.47 7.81 10.73
C ILE A 164 13.40 7.99 9.64
N LEU A 165 12.12 7.99 10.04
CA LEU A 165 11.01 8.17 9.12
C LEU A 165 11.08 9.53 8.44
N VAL A 166 11.25 10.61 9.21
CA VAL A 166 11.35 11.97 8.66
C VAL A 166 12.54 12.08 7.70
N ALA A 167 13.70 11.53 8.03
CA ALA A 167 14.86 11.55 7.14
C ALA A 167 14.65 10.76 5.85
N ALA A 168 13.86 9.67 5.89
CA ALA A 168 13.51 8.89 4.72
C ALA A 168 12.50 9.60 3.83
N LEU A 169 11.46 10.19 4.43
CA LEU A 169 10.44 10.97 3.74
C LEU A 169 11.00 12.28 3.18
N LYS A 170 12.10 12.80 3.76
CA LYS A 170 12.74 14.03 3.32
C LYS A 170 13.10 14.06 1.83
N LEU A 171 13.41 12.89 1.29
CA LEU A 171 13.85 12.72 -0.10
C LEU A 171 12.71 12.33 -1.04
N ASN A 172 11.52 12.05 -0.49
CA ASN A 172 10.34 11.78 -1.28
C ASN A 172 9.75 13.12 -1.75
N THR A 173 9.56 13.27 -3.06
CA THR A 173 9.03 14.48 -3.70
C THR A 173 7.55 14.38 -4.06
N THR A 174 6.93 13.21 -3.90
CA THR A 174 5.55 12.90 -4.28
C THR A 174 4.59 12.94 -3.10
N LEU A 175 5.07 12.67 -1.89
CA LEU A 175 4.31 12.60 -0.66
C LEU A 175 3.86 13.99 -0.21
N ARG A 176 2.55 14.19 -0.14
CA ARG A 176 1.95 15.48 0.23
C ARG A 176 1.35 15.43 1.62
N ASN A 177 0.75 14.31 1.99
CA ASN A 177 0.00 14.15 3.21
C ASN A 177 0.60 13.02 4.05
N CYS A 178 0.87 13.31 5.31
CA CYS A 178 1.26 12.29 6.27
C CYS A 178 0.50 12.49 7.57
N SER A 179 -0.20 11.45 8.02
CA SER A 179 -0.79 11.43 9.35
C SER A 179 0.04 10.52 10.24
N TRP A 180 0.50 11.04 11.37
CA TRP A 180 1.16 10.30 12.43
C TRP A 180 0.72 10.91 13.76
N GLN A 181 0.95 10.22 14.89
CA GLN A 181 0.57 10.76 16.19
C GLN A 181 1.29 12.10 16.46
N LYS A 182 0.51 13.18 16.63
CA LYS A 182 1.01 14.52 16.97
C LYS A 182 1.81 14.44 18.28
N THR A 183 3.14 14.39 18.15
CA THR A 183 4.07 14.40 19.27
C THR A 183 4.73 15.79 19.33
N ARG A 184 5.01 16.33 20.53
CA ARG A 184 5.64 17.67 20.68
C ARG A 184 6.92 17.87 19.84
N TYR A 185 7.67 16.81 19.57
CA TYR A 185 8.88 16.82 18.73
C TYR A 185 8.61 17.13 17.24
N LEU A 186 7.42 16.79 16.73
CA LEU A 186 7.06 17.02 15.33
C LEU A 186 6.85 18.50 15.01
N LEU A 187 6.35 19.30 15.96
CA LEU A 187 6.16 20.74 15.76
C LEU A 187 7.48 21.46 15.47
N GLN A 188 8.59 20.97 16.04
CA GLN A 188 9.91 21.57 15.88
C GLN A 188 10.60 21.14 14.58
N MET A 189 10.31 19.93 14.07
CA MET A 189 10.80 19.46 12.76
C MET A 189 9.93 19.95 11.60
N ALA A 190 8.62 20.10 11.81
CA ALA A 190 7.66 20.57 10.81
C ALA A 190 7.94 22.02 10.36
N SER A 191 8.51 22.87 11.23
CA SER A 191 8.94 24.23 10.84
C SER A 191 9.98 24.27 9.71
N ASN A 192 10.69 23.16 9.46
CA ASN A 192 11.65 23.01 8.37
C ASN A 192 11.14 22.13 7.21
N TRP A 193 9.89 21.67 7.27
CA TRP A 193 9.30 20.72 6.33
C TRP A 193 7.98 21.28 5.78
N GLU A 194 8.07 22.16 4.79
CA GLU A 194 6.94 22.90 4.20
C GLU A 194 5.82 22.00 3.64
N ILE A 195 6.12 20.74 3.32
CA ILE A 195 5.21 19.85 2.59
C ILE A 195 4.12 19.23 3.50
N CYS A 196 4.37 18.98 4.79
CA CYS A 196 3.35 18.41 5.71
C CYS A 196 2.61 19.45 6.56
N CYS A 197 2.92 20.74 6.44
CA CYS A 197 2.38 21.77 7.34
C CYS A 197 0.86 21.99 7.22
N GLY A 198 0.23 21.56 6.12
CA GLY A 198 -1.20 21.78 5.88
C GLY A 198 -2.16 21.02 6.82
N GLN A 199 -1.73 19.93 7.47
CA GLN A 199 -2.59 19.12 8.36
C GLN A 199 -2.08 18.96 9.80
N ILE A 200 -0.88 19.45 10.12
CA ILE A 200 -0.36 19.37 11.50
C ILE A 200 -1.03 20.43 12.40
N LEU A 201 -1.48 21.56 11.81
CA LEU A 201 -1.94 22.75 12.53
C LEU A 201 -3.46 22.91 12.70
N THR A 202 -4.27 21.95 12.27
CA THR A 202 -5.70 21.85 12.62
C THR A 202 -5.93 20.63 13.48
#